data_AF-A0A0A9AD32-F1
#
_entry.id   AF-A0A0A9AD32-F1
#
_cell.length_a   1.000
_cell.length_b   1.000
_cell.length_c   1.000
_cell.angle_alpha   90.00
_cell.angle_beta   90.00
_cell.angle_gamma   90.00
#
_symmetry.space_group_name_H-M   'P 1'
#
loop_
_entity.id
_entity.type
_entity.pdbx_description
1 polymer ?
#
loop_
_entity_poly.entity_id
_entity_poly.type
_entity_poly.pdbx_seq_one_letter_code
_entity_poly.pdbx_strand_id
1 'polypeptide(L)'
;MPLKICYPALENQEWKIITGSDPKNTPWSYHNGGSWPTLLWQLTVACIKMNRPEIAAKAIEVAEKRIATDKWPEYYDTKRARLIGKQSRLYQTWSIAGYLVAKLLTEKPDAARILWNDEDAEILNALSTNRKRGKKVLKKTYIV
;
A
#
# COMPACT_ATOMS: atom_id res chain seq x y z
N MET A 1 -3.92 12.15 3.32
CA MET A 1 -2.67 11.39 3.25
C MET A 1 -2.93 10.02 2.65
N PRO A 2 -2.34 9.66 1.50
CA PRO A 2 -2.30 8.28 1.03
C PRO A 2 -1.32 7.43 1.85
N LEU A 3 -1.52 6.12 2.02
CA LEU A 3 -2.70 5.31 1.67
C LEU A 3 -3.32 4.74 2.96
N LYS A 4 -4.62 4.44 2.95
CA LYS A 4 -5.24 3.65 4.03
C LYS A 4 -4.60 2.26 4.07
N ILE A 5 -4.17 1.81 5.25
CA ILE A 5 -3.61 0.45 5.41
C ILE A 5 -4.69 -0.62 5.21
N CYS A 6 -5.93 -0.31 5.62
CA CYS A 6 -7.12 -1.12 5.36
C CYS A 6 -8.36 -0.22 5.30
N TYR A 7 -9.45 -0.75 4.75
CA TYR A 7 -10.75 -0.09 4.70
C TYR A 7 -11.89 -1.13 4.66
N PRO A 8 -12.98 -0.96 5.44
CA PRO A 8 -13.22 0.10 6.44
C PRO A 8 -12.45 -0.15 7.75
N ALA A 9 -12.58 0.77 8.71
CA ALA A 9 -12.15 0.54 10.09
C ALA A 9 -13.22 -0.28 10.85
N LEU A 10 -12.76 -1.07 11.82
CA LEU A 10 -13.59 -1.77 12.80
C LEU A 10 -14.11 -0.75 13.81
N GLU A 11 -15.41 -0.81 14.12
CA GLU A 11 -16.10 0.14 15.01
C GLU A 11 -16.93 -0.58 16.08
N ASN A 12 -17.30 0.12 17.15
CA ASN A 12 -18.22 -0.35 18.18
C ASN A 12 -17.88 -1.76 18.72
N GLN A 13 -18.81 -2.70 18.62
CA GLN A 13 -18.66 -4.06 19.13
C GLN A 13 -17.61 -4.86 18.35
N GLU A 14 -17.48 -4.63 17.04
CA GLU A 14 -16.48 -5.28 16.21
C GLU A 14 -15.07 -4.89 16.65
N TRP A 15 -14.84 -3.60 16.91
CA TRP A 15 -13.57 -3.14 17.47
C TRP A 15 -13.26 -3.80 18.81
N LYS A 16 -14.24 -3.84 19.75
CA LYS A 16 -14.04 -4.44 21.07
C LYS A 16 -13.67 -5.93 20.98
N ILE A 17 -14.35 -6.68 20.12
CA ILE A 17 -14.16 -8.13 19.98
C ILE A 17 -12.87 -8.44 19.21
N ILE A 18 -12.69 -7.88 18.01
CA ILE A 18 -11.58 -8.26 17.13
C ILE A 18 -10.25 -7.72 17.63
N THR A 19 -10.22 -6.51 18.19
CA THR A 19 -8.98 -5.90 18.67
C THR A 19 -8.70 -6.15 20.15
N GLY A 20 -9.65 -6.76 20.88
CA GLY A 20 -9.56 -6.86 22.34
C GLY A 20 -9.63 -5.49 23.04
N SER A 21 -10.36 -4.53 22.44
CA SER A 21 -10.43 -3.13 22.88
C SER A 21 -9.07 -2.42 22.93
N ASP A 22 -8.17 -2.71 21.98
CA ASP A 22 -6.83 -2.13 21.91
C ASP A 22 -6.90 -0.59 21.72
N PRO A 23 -6.45 0.20 22.71
CA PRO A 23 -6.57 1.65 22.68
C PRO A 23 -5.69 2.32 21.62
N LYS A 24 -4.69 1.65 21.04
CA LYS A 24 -3.89 2.21 19.94
C LYS A 24 -4.62 2.10 18.60
N ASN A 25 -5.42 1.06 18.44
CA ASN A 25 -6.16 0.70 17.23
C ASN A 25 -7.64 1.16 17.27
N THR A 26 -7.90 2.34 17.84
CA THR A 26 -9.24 2.96 17.78
C THR A 26 -9.71 3.15 16.33
N PRO A 27 -11.02 3.26 16.06
CA PRO A 27 -11.53 3.46 14.72
C PRO A 27 -10.79 4.55 13.94
N TRP A 28 -10.35 4.20 12.72
CA TRP A 28 -9.61 5.08 11.82
C TRP A 28 -8.24 5.54 12.37
N SER A 29 -7.61 4.74 13.22
CA SER A 29 -6.29 5.01 13.80
C SER A 29 -5.34 3.83 13.59
N TYR A 30 -4.06 4.15 13.44
CA TYR A 30 -2.96 3.16 13.41
C TYR A 30 -3.24 2.01 12.42
N HIS A 31 -3.29 0.75 12.87
CA HIS A 31 -3.58 -0.38 11.98
C HIS A 31 -5.07 -0.50 11.64
N ASN A 32 -5.97 0.07 12.44
CA ASN A 32 -7.41 0.03 12.23
C ASN A 32 -7.88 1.18 11.32
N GLY A 33 -7.49 1.14 10.05
CA GLY A 33 -7.90 2.13 9.05
C GLY A 33 -7.14 3.45 9.12
N GLY A 34 -5.97 3.48 9.77
CA GLY A 34 -5.03 4.59 9.66
C GLY A 34 -4.47 4.74 8.25
N SER A 35 -3.96 5.93 7.93
CA SER A 35 -3.29 6.22 6.66
C SER A 35 -1.78 6.29 6.85
N TRP A 36 -1.05 5.52 6.06
CA TRP A 36 0.37 5.27 6.23
C TRP A 36 1.15 5.80 5.02
N PRO A 37 1.95 6.88 5.17
CA PRO A 37 2.72 7.45 4.06
C PRO A 37 3.72 6.48 3.44
N THR A 38 4.27 5.55 4.23
CA THR A 38 5.18 4.51 3.74
C THR A 38 4.58 3.70 2.59
N LEU A 39 3.25 3.56 2.52
CA LEU A 39 2.58 2.79 1.45
C LEU A 39 2.63 3.45 0.06
N LEU A 40 3.11 4.69 -0.03
CA LEU A 40 3.16 5.43 -1.28
C LEU A 40 4.05 4.76 -2.33
N TRP A 41 5.16 4.13 -1.92
CA TRP A 41 6.05 3.47 -2.87
C TRP A 41 5.44 2.18 -3.42
N GLN A 42 4.78 1.35 -2.60
CA GLN A 42 4.10 0.14 -3.11
C GLN A 42 2.97 0.50 -4.07
N LEU A 43 2.20 1.54 -3.76
CA LEU A 43 1.19 2.06 -4.69
C LEU A 43 1.84 2.48 -6.02
N THR A 44 2.97 3.19 -5.95
CA THR A 44 3.70 3.63 -7.15
C THR A 44 4.18 2.45 -7.99
N VAL A 45 4.77 1.43 -7.37
CA VAL A 45 5.20 0.19 -8.04
C VAL A 45 4.02 -0.50 -8.74
N ALA A 46 2.88 -0.64 -8.05
CA ALA A 46 1.68 -1.22 -8.63
C ALA A 46 1.15 -0.38 -9.80
N CYS A 47 1.13 0.94 -9.68
CA CYS A 47 0.73 1.85 -10.74
C CYS A 47 1.63 1.73 -11.97
N ILE A 48 2.94 1.60 -11.80
CA ILE A 48 3.88 1.39 -12.92
C ILE A 48 3.59 0.04 -13.59
N LYS A 49 3.53 -1.05 -12.81
CA LYS A 49 3.25 -2.40 -13.34
C LYS A 49 1.94 -2.44 -14.13
N MET A 50 0.91 -1.76 -13.64
CA MET A 50 -0.43 -1.75 -14.25
C MET A 50 -0.61 -0.69 -15.35
N ASN A 51 0.44 0.06 -15.71
CA ASN A 51 0.39 1.15 -16.67
C ASN A 51 -0.69 2.20 -16.31
N ARG A 52 -0.66 2.65 -15.05
CA ARG A 52 -1.53 3.68 -14.44
C ARG A 52 -0.73 4.75 -13.68
N PRO A 53 0.28 5.40 -14.31
CA PRO A 53 1.17 6.34 -13.62
C PRO A 53 0.45 7.58 -13.05
N GLU A 54 -0.68 7.97 -13.61
CA GLU A 54 -1.49 9.11 -13.18
C GLU A 54 -2.00 8.98 -11.73
N ILE A 55 -2.26 7.74 -11.29
CA ILE A 55 -2.73 7.46 -9.93
C ILE A 55 -1.59 7.70 -8.93
N ALA A 56 -0.38 7.23 -9.24
CA ALA A 56 0.81 7.45 -8.41
C ALA A 56 1.14 8.95 -8.33
N ALA A 57 1.15 9.64 -9.47
CA ALA A 57 1.37 11.09 -9.52
C ALA A 57 0.37 11.85 -8.64
N LYS A 58 -0.92 11.48 -8.70
CA LYS A 58 -1.95 12.12 -7.87
C LYS A 58 -1.75 11.84 -6.38
N ALA A 59 -1.38 10.61 -6.02
CA ALA A 59 -1.12 10.26 -4.63
C ALA A 59 0.08 11.05 -4.07
N ILE A 60 1.16 11.15 -4.83
CA ILE A 60 2.34 11.95 -4.50
C ILE A 60 1.95 13.42 -4.29
N GLU A 61 1.21 14.03 -5.24
CA GLU A 61 0.72 15.41 -5.13
C GLU A 61 -0.10 15.63 -3.85
N VAL A 62 -0.93 14.67 -3.45
CA VAL A 62 -1.72 14.77 -2.21
C VAL A 62 -0.84 14.66 -0.96
N ALA A 63 0.21 13.83 -0.98
CA ALA A 63 1.15 13.71 0.13
C ALA A 63 1.99 14.99 0.30
N GLU A 64 2.50 15.54 -0.81
CA GLU A 64 3.36 16.73 -0.86
C GLU A 64 2.71 17.99 -0.27
N LYS A 65 1.37 18.08 -0.27
CA LYS A 65 0.64 19.18 0.34
C LYS A 65 0.93 19.39 1.82
N ARG A 66 1.38 18.36 2.54
CA ARG A 66 1.57 18.46 4.00
C ARG A 66 2.63 17.54 4.63
N ILE A 67 3.09 16.48 3.97
CA ILE A 67 3.95 15.47 4.62
C ILE A 67 5.23 16.05 5.25
N ALA A 68 5.86 17.02 4.58
CA ALA A 68 7.06 17.69 5.07
C ALA A 68 6.73 18.69 6.19
N THR A 69 5.69 19.51 6.02
CA THR A 69 5.20 20.48 7.03
C THR A 69 4.82 19.79 8.33
N ASP A 70 4.20 18.61 8.24
CA ASP A 70 3.80 17.77 9.37
C ASP A 70 4.99 17.00 9.99
N LYS A 71 6.23 17.26 9.53
CA LYS A 71 7.46 16.64 10.05
C LYS A 71 7.47 15.13 9.88
N TRP A 72 7.03 14.63 8.73
CA TRP A 72 7.11 13.23 8.33
C TRP A 72 6.54 12.23 9.36
N PRO A 73 5.23 12.30 9.68
CA PRO A 73 4.62 11.38 10.62
C PRO A 73 4.67 9.93 10.15
N GLU A 74 4.73 9.02 11.11
CA GLU A 74 4.56 7.57 10.92
C GLU A 74 3.21 7.19 10.30
N TYR A 75 2.11 7.81 10.76
CA TYR A 75 0.76 7.55 10.27
C TYR A 75 -0.19 8.73 10.54
N TYR A 76 -1.37 8.70 9.92
CA TYR A 76 -2.43 9.71 10.00
C TYR A 76 -3.77 9.06 10.35
N ASP A 77 -4.54 9.74 11.18
CA ASP A 77 -5.83 9.24 11.69
C ASP A 77 -7.02 9.89 11.00
N THR A 78 -8.21 9.38 11.31
CA THR A 78 -9.54 9.73 10.78
C THR A 78 -9.81 9.14 9.40
N LYS A 79 -11.10 9.00 9.07
CA LYS A 79 -11.56 8.47 7.77
C LYS A 79 -10.91 9.17 6.56
N ARG A 80 -10.65 10.47 6.65
CA ARG A 80 -10.02 11.28 5.59
C ARG A 80 -8.53 11.59 5.81
N ALA A 81 -7.89 10.98 6.81
CA ALA A 81 -6.47 11.19 7.12
C ALA A 81 -6.12 12.67 7.37
N ARG A 82 -7.00 13.39 8.08
CA ARG A 82 -6.88 14.82 8.34
C ARG A 82 -5.98 15.15 9.53
N LEU A 83 -5.87 14.24 10.49
CA LEU A 83 -5.08 14.42 11.70
C LEU A 83 -3.79 13.61 11.62
N ILE A 84 -2.70 14.16 12.16
CA ILE A 84 -1.50 13.37 12.48
C ILE A 84 -1.92 12.27 13.46
N GLY A 85 -1.37 11.06 13.30
CA GLY A 85 -1.77 9.91 14.09
C GLY A 85 -1.61 10.16 15.59
N LYS A 86 -2.57 9.68 16.38
CA LYS A 86 -2.68 9.94 17.83
C LYS A 86 -1.39 9.68 18.61
N GLN A 87 -0.62 8.67 18.21
CA GLN A 87 0.67 8.31 18.79
C GLN A 87 1.75 8.22 17.71
N SER A 88 1.61 9.02 16.64
CA SER A 88 2.54 8.98 15.52
C SER A 88 3.88 9.57 15.91
N ARG A 89 4.96 8.83 15.63
CA ARG A 89 6.33 9.36 15.69
C ARG A 89 6.57 10.28 14.50
N LEU A 90 7.25 11.39 14.75
CA LEU A 90 7.70 12.32 13.70
C LEU A 90 9.06 11.89 13.16
N TYR A 91 9.41 12.37 11.97
CA TYR A 91 10.65 12.03 11.25
C TYR A 91 10.82 10.53 11.05
N GLN A 92 9.70 9.84 10.82
CA GLN A 92 9.70 8.41 10.69
C GLN A 92 10.40 8.01 9.38
N THR A 93 11.49 7.26 9.48
CA THR A 93 12.40 6.93 8.37
C THR A 93 11.68 6.35 7.16
N TRP A 94 10.76 5.40 7.36
CA TRP A 94 10.05 4.76 6.25
C TRP A 94 9.00 5.67 5.58
N SER A 95 8.54 6.74 6.24
CA SER A 95 7.62 7.71 5.65
C SER A 95 8.38 8.61 4.69
N ILE A 96 9.60 9.00 5.07
CA ILE A 96 10.55 9.72 4.23
C ILE A 96 10.98 8.84 3.06
N ALA A 97 11.49 7.63 3.34
CA ALA A 97 11.97 6.71 2.32
C ALA A 97 10.87 6.31 1.33
N GLY A 98 9.67 6.00 1.81
CA GLY A 98 8.55 5.64 0.93
C GLY A 98 8.14 6.78 -0.01
N TYR A 99 8.20 8.02 0.45
CA TYR A 99 7.99 9.19 -0.41
C TYR A 99 9.11 9.33 -1.45
N LEU A 100 10.37 9.24 -1.05
CA LEU A 100 11.51 9.37 -1.95
C LEU A 100 11.53 8.27 -3.03
N VAL A 101 11.29 7.02 -2.64
CA VAL A 101 11.20 5.90 -3.58
C VAL A 101 10.07 6.13 -4.58
N ALA A 102 8.89 6.56 -4.12
CA ALA A 102 7.77 6.87 -5.02
C ALA A 102 8.15 7.95 -6.07
N LYS A 103 8.82 9.02 -5.64
CA LYS A 103 9.33 10.07 -6.54
C LYS A 103 10.34 9.53 -7.55
N LEU A 104 11.36 8.82 -7.09
CA LEU A 104 12.42 8.26 -7.93
C LEU A 104 11.87 7.25 -8.94
N LEU A 105 10.92 6.39 -8.55
CA LEU A 105 10.30 5.43 -9.46
C LEU A 105 9.39 6.12 -10.49
N THR A 106 8.77 7.25 -10.14
CA THR A 106 7.99 8.03 -11.12
C THR A 106 8.90 8.68 -12.18
N GLU A 107 10.11 9.10 -11.78
CA GLU A 107 11.12 9.66 -12.70
C GLU A 107 11.80 8.57 -13.55
N LYS A 108 12.01 7.37 -12.99
CA LYS A 108 12.61 6.22 -13.67
C LYS A 108 11.77 4.95 -13.47
N PRO A 109 10.67 4.77 -14.22
CA PRO A 109 9.75 3.64 -14.05
C PRO A 109 10.40 2.26 -14.24
N ASP A 110 11.37 2.14 -15.15
CA ASP A 110 12.07 0.88 -15.42
C ASP A 110 12.80 0.32 -14.18
N ALA A 111 13.20 1.18 -13.25
CA ALA A 111 13.85 0.76 -12.00
C ALA A 111 12.90 -0.07 -11.11
N ALA A 112 11.58 0.06 -11.29
CA ALA A 112 10.60 -0.69 -10.51
C ALA A 112 10.53 -2.18 -10.91
N ARG A 113 11.07 -2.59 -12.07
CA ARG A 113 10.99 -3.97 -12.58
C ARG A 113 11.54 -5.01 -11.61
N ILE A 114 12.52 -4.66 -10.78
CA ILE A 114 13.11 -5.57 -9.78
C ILE A 114 12.16 -5.88 -8.61
N LEU A 115 11.07 -5.12 -8.48
CA LEU A 115 10.16 -5.19 -7.33
C LEU A 115 8.92 -6.06 -7.59
N TRP A 116 8.79 -6.65 -8.78
CA TRP A 116 7.72 -7.61 -9.07
C TRP A 116 8.18 -8.75 -9.96
N ASN A 117 7.42 -9.84 -9.88
CA ASN A 117 7.50 -10.96 -10.80
C ASN A 117 6.39 -10.87 -11.83
N ASP A 118 6.66 -11.44 -13.01
CA ASP A 118 5.64 -11.72 -14.01
C ASP A 118 4.77 -12.87 -13.52
N GLU A 119 3.49 -12.84 -13.85
CA GLU A 119 2.56 -13.88 -13.43
C GLU A 119 2.91 -15.23 -14.07
N ASP A 120 2.87 -16.30 -13.28
CA ASP A 120 3.00 -17.66 -13.81
C ASP A 120 1.73 -18.02 -14.59
N ALA A 121 1.90 -18.27 -15.90
CA ALA A 121 0.79 -18.59 -16.79
C ALA A 121 0.08 -19.90 -16.43
N GLU A 122 0.78 -20.88 -15.86
CA GLU A 122 0.18 -22.14 -15.42
C GLU A 122 -0.68 -21.92 -14.18
N ILE A 123 -0.18 -21.15 -13.21
CA ILE A 123 -0.95 -20.77 -12.01
C ILE A 123 -2.19 -19.94 -12.39
N LEU A 124 -2.02 -18.93 -13.26
CA LEU A 124 -3.15 -18.13 -13.76
C LEU A 124 -4.22 -18.99 -14.44
N ASN A 125 -3.81 -19.95 -15.27
CA ASN A 125 -4.73 -20.86 -15.94
C ASN A 125 -5.41 -21.83 -14.96
N ALA A 126 -4.70 -22.31 -13.94
CA ALA A 126 -5.24 -23.22 -12.93
C ALA A 126 -6.32 -22.56 -12.06
N LEU A 127 -6.13 -21.27 -11.73
CA LEU A 127 -7.03 -20.45 -10.92
C LEU A 127 -8.13 -19.76 -11.73
N SER A 128 -8.01 -19.71 -13.06
CA SER A 128 -9.06 -19.16 -13.93
C SER A 128 -10.32 -20.05 -13.92
N THR A 129 -11.48 -19.40 -13.81
CA THR A 129 -12.80 -20.05 -13.84
C THR A 129 -13.18 -20.52 -15.26
N ASN A 130 -12.50 -20.03 -16.30
CA ASN A 130 -12.72 -20.38 -17.70
C ASN A 130 -11.71 -21.42 -18.19
N ARG A 131 -11.86 -22.68 -17.75
CA ARG A 131 -10.96 -23.78 -18.15
C ARG A 131 -11.20 -24.21 -19.60
N LYS A 132 -10.30 -23.86 -20.53
CA LYS A 132 -10.06 -24.68 -21.73
C LYS A 132 -9.11 -25.81 -21.36
N ARG A 133 -9.66 -26.99 -21.03
CA ARG A 133 -8.90 -28.22 -20.73
C ARG A 133 -8.15 -28.69 -21.98
N GLY A 134 -6.94 -28.17 -22.20
CA GLY A 134 -5.95 -28.74 -23.11
C GLY A 134 -4.77 -29.27 -22.29
N LYS A 135 -4.42 -30.55 -22.44
CA LYS A 135 -3.20 -31.12 -21.85
C LYS A 135 -1.98 -30.45 -22.50
N LYS A 136 -1.24 -29.62 -21.76
CA LYS A 136 0.11 -29.20 -22.13
C LYS A 136 1.12 -29.89 -21.22
N VAL A 137 2.22 -30.34 -21.83
CA VAL A 137 3.33 -31.05 -21.19
C VAL A 137 4.05 -30.08 -20.26
N LEU A 138 4.09 -30.41 -18.97
CA LEU A 138 4.74 -29.62 -17.92
C LEU A 138 6.25 -29.51 -18.19
N LYS A 139 6.78 -28.30 -18.35
CA LYS A 139 8.22 -28.05 -18.18
C LYS A 139 8.45 -27.77 -16.70
N LYS A 140 9.29 -28.59 -16.05
CA LYS A 140 9.70 -28.38 -14.66
C LYS A 140 10.33 -27.00 -14.52
N THR A 141 9.63 -26.07 -13.87
CA THR A 141 10.20 -24.86 -13.31
C THR A 141 10.57 -25.17 -11.86
N TYR A 142 11.87 -25.16 -11.57
CA TYR A 142 12.37 -25.27 -10.22
C TYR A 142 12.05 -23.95 -9.51
N ILE A 143 11.23 -24.02 -8.47
CA ILE A 143 11.13 -22.97 -7.47
C ILE A 143 12.41 -23.09 -6.63
N VAL A 144 13.26 -22.07 -6.65
CA VAL A 144 14.32 -21.83 -5.66
C VAL A 144 13.85 -20.68 -4.78
#